data_AF-A0A3D1R9J5-F1
#
_entry.id   AF-A0A3D1R9J5-F1
#
_cell.length_a   1.000
_cell.length_b   1.000
_cell.length_c   1.000
_cell.angle_alpha   90.00
_cell.angle_beta   90.00
_cell.angle_gamma   90.00
#
_symmetry.space_group_name_H-M   'P 1'
#
loop_
_entity.id
_entity.type
_entity.pdbx_description
1 polymer ?
#
loop_
_entity_poly.entity_id
_entity_poly.type
_entity_poly.pdbx_seq_one_letter_code
_entity_poly.pdbx_strand_id
1 'polypeptide(L)'
;MIQSGSHIDHSPEENLTGLSDAEVEVLLQKHGPNKPVRKRSTFFEYILSVATEPMFVLLLTACSIYFLLGENAEAITLLAALCFVAGIDVFQSFRSQKAIKALSAIIRKKALVIRNGENVHIHTDNIVPGDVLICAEGEVVPADAQIVQSNDFAVNESVLTGESAAVQKFTGDKILQGTLVVSGYCKAMVTATGKDTTLSGISELVSTTGKEKTPLQLKVGKFVRAMVIWGALAFLFVWSYYWWQSGNFLTGLLHGLTMAMSVLPEEIPVAFSTFMALGAYRLLQKGIIARSPRVVETLGA
;
A
#
# COMPACT_ATOMS: atom_id res chain seq x y z
N MET A 1 14.73 71.03 -3.33
CA MET A 1 13.50 71.15 -4.15
C MET A 1 13.83 70.58 -5.51
N ILE A 2 13.33 69.38 -5.82
CA ILE A 2 12.98 68.84 -7.14
C ILE A 2 12.57 67.37 -6.88
N GLN A 3 11.31 67.10 -7.21
CA GLN A 3 10.63 65.81 -7.12
C GLN A 3 11.21 64.84 -8.16
N SER A 4 11.17 63.55 -7.85
CA SER A 4 10.74 62.55 -8.84
C SER A 4 10.21 61.34 -8.07
N GLY A 5 8.89 61.30 -7.91
CA GLY A 5 8.19 60.11 -7.45
C GLY A 5 8.21 59.09 -8.56
N SER A 6 8.89 57.97 -8.33
CA SER A 6 8.78 56.80 -9.17
C SER A 6 7.40 56.19 -8.93
N HIS A 7 6.54 56.34 -9.94
CA HIS A 7 5.28 55.62 -10.08
C HIS A 7 5.51 54.13 -9.81
N ILE A 8 4.90 53.62 -8.74
CA ILE A 8 4.70 52.20 -8.52
C ILE A 8 3.56 51.82 -9.48
N ASP A 9 3.92 51.14 -10.56
CA ASP A 9 2.98 50.54 -11.49
C ASP A 9 2.23 49.41 -10.76
N HIS A 10 1.01 49.70 -10.32
CA HIS A 10 0.06 48.69 -9.89
C HIS A 10 -0.41 47.94 -11.14
N SER A 11 0.28 46.86 -11.49
CA SER A 11 -0.29 45.85 -12.38
C SER A 11 -1.66 45.41 -11.83
N PRO A 12 -2.69 45.33 -12.67
CA PRO A 12 -4.06 45.11 -12.22
C PRO A 12 -4.14 43.76 -11.50
N GLU A 13 -4.80 43.74 -10.35
CA GLU A 13 -5.23 42.49 -9.71
C GLU A 13 -6.09 41.73 -10.73
N GLU A 14 -5.50 40.78 -11.45
CA GLU A 14 -6.27 39.79 -12.19
C GLU A 14 -7.17 39.11 -11.15
N ASN A 15 -8.47 39.41 -11.22
CA ASN A 15 -9.48 38.76 -10.40
C ASN A 15 -9.47 37.27 -10.72
N LEU A 16 -8.65 36.50 -10.00
CA LEU A 16 -8.61 35.06 -10.05
C LEU A 16 -9.94 34.54 -9.50
N THR A 17 -10.92 34.32 -10.37
CA THR A 17 -12.22 33.75 -10.00
C THR A 17 -12.12 32.28 -9.65
N GLY A 18 -11.02 31.60 -10.03
CA GLY A 18 -10.89 30.16 -9.86
C GLY A 18 -11.92 29.37 -10.67
N LEU A 19 -12.09 28.10 -10.34
CA LEU A 19 -13.02 27.18 -11.01
C LEU A 19 -14.44 27.31 -10.45
N SER A 20 -15.43 27.02 -11.30
CA SER A 20 -16.82 26.83 -10.88
C SER A 20 -17.10 25.42 -10.37
N ASP A 21 -18.13 25.25 -9.53
CA ASP A 21 -18.47 23.93 -8.99
C ASP A 21 -18.82 22.90 -10.08
N ALA A 22 -19.43 23.36 -11.18
CA ALA A 22 -19.75 22.51 -12.32
C ALA A 22 -18.49 22.02 -13.06
N GLU A 23 -17.49 22.88 -13.25
CA GLU A 23 -16.21 22.52 -13.87
C GLU A 23 -15.42 21.55 -12.99
N VAL A 24 -15.44 21.78 -11.67
CA VAL A 24 -14.80 20.89 -10.69
C VAL A 24 -15.37 19.48 -10.77
N GLU A 25 -16.70 19.33 -10.87
CA GLU A 25 -17.33 18.02 -10.96
C GLU A 25 -16.90 17.26 -12.23
N VAL A 26 -16.83 17.95 -13.38
CA VAL A 26 -16.34 17.37 -14.64
C VAL A 26 -14.87 16.97 -14.52
N LEU A 27 -14.03 17.83 -13.92
CA LEU A 27 -12.60 17.57 -13.75
C LEU A 27 -12.33 16.44 -12.75
N LEU A 28 -13.12 16.32 -11.68
CA LEU A 28 -13.05 15.21 -10.73
C LEU A 28 -13.42 13.87 -11.39
N GLN A 29 -14.40 13.86 -12.29
CA GLN A 29 -14.73 12.65 -13.06
C GLN A 29 -13.60 12.26 -14.02
N LYS A 30 -12.92 13.24 -14.62
CA LYS A 30 -11.84 13.02 -15.60
C LYS A 30 -10.51 12.62 -14.95
N HIS A 31 -10.06 13.34 -13.93
CA HIS A 31 -8.74 13.15 -13.30
C HIS A 31 -8.80 12.24 -12.06
N GLY A 32 -9.99 12.08 -11.47
CA GLY A 32 -10.16 11.39 -10.20
C GLY A 32 -9.72 12.24 -9.00
N PRO A 33 -9.86 11.71 -7.77
CA PRO A 33 -9.47 12.42 -6.57
C PRO A 33 -7.95 12.54 -6.45
N ASN A 34 -7.47 13.62 -5.81
CA ASN A 34 -6.06 13.84 -5.49
C ASN A 34 -5.60 12.89 -4.37
N LYS A 35 -5.38 11.62 -4.73
CA LYS A 35 -4.90 10.57 -3.83
C LYS A 35 -3.69 9.88 -4.43
N PRO A 36 -2.66 9.56 -3.61
CA PRO A 36 -1.59 8.70 -4.05
C PRO A 36 -2.17 7.32 -4.40
N VAL A 37 -1.76 6.78 -5.55
CA VAL A 37 -2.18 5.44 -6.01
C VAL A 37 -1.55 4.39 -5.10
N ARG A 38 -2.25 4.00 -4.04
CA ARG A 38 -1.94 2.75 -3.36
C ARG A 38 -2.55 1.63 -4.19
N LYS A 39 -1.72 0.75 -4.77
CA LYS A 39 -2.17 -0.57 -5.25
C LYS A 39 -2.87 -1.26 -4.07
N ARG A 40 -4.20 -1.22 -4.07
CA ARG A 40 -4.99 -2.08 -3.20
C ARG A 40 -4.78 -3.48 -3.73
N SER A 41 -4.25 -4.37 -2.89
CA SER A 41 -4.40 -5.79 -3.21
C SER A 41 -5.90 -6.06 -3.28
N THR A 42 -6.34 -6.53 -4.44
CA THR A 42 -7.75 -6.83 -4.63
C THR A 42 -8.13 -8.03 -3.77
N PHE A 43 -9.39 -8.08 -3.32
CA PHE A 43 -9.89 -9.25 -2.57
C PHE A 43 -9.64 -10.56 -3.35
N PHE A 44 -9.69 -10.49 -4.68
CA PHE A 44 -9.40 -11.59 -5.58
C PHE A 44 -7.92 -12.02 -5.56
N GLU A 45 -6.97 -11.08 -5.58
CA GLU A 45 -5.54 -11.40 -5.42
C GLU A 45 -5.26 -12.07 -4.07
N TYR A 46 -5.93 -11.65 -3.00
CA TYR A 46 -5.80 -12.29 -1.70
C TYR A 46 -6.33 -13.73 -1.71
N ILE A 47 -7.52 -13.97 -2.24
CA ILE A 47 -8.06 -15.34 -2.39
C ILE A 47 -7.13 -16.20 -3.24
N LEU A 48 -6.65 -15.67 -4.36
CA LEU A 48 -5.73 -16.41 -5.22
C LEU A 48 -4.44 -16.75 -4.48
N SER A 49 -3.91 -15.82 -3.67
CA SER A 49 -2.72 -16.08 -2.86
C SER A 49 -2.92 -17.21 -1.86
N VAL A 50 -4.08 -17.30 -1.21
CA VAL A 50 -4.44 -18.40 -0.29
C VAL A 50 -4.59 -19.72 -1.04
N ALA A 51 -5.27 -19.70 -2.19
CA ALA A 51 -5.49 -20.90 -3.01
C ALA A 51 -4.20 -21.49 -3.59
N THR A 52 -3.14 -20.68 -3.72
CA THR A 52 -1.84 -21.13 -4.25
C THR A 52 -0.89 -21.60 -3.14
N GLU A 53 -1.30 -21.57 -1.87
CA GLU A 53 -0.46 -22.05 -0.77
C GLU A 53 -0.27 -23.58 -0.85
N PRO A 54 0.97 -24.10 -0.66
CA PRO A 54 1.26 -25.53 -0.82
C PRO A 54 0.37 -26.45 0.01
N MET A 55 0.02 -26.06 1.24
CA MET A 55 -0.90 -26.84 2.07
C MET A 55 -2.32 -26.84 1.52
N PHE A 56 -2.83 -25.67 1.12
CA PHE A 56 -4.18 -25.54 0.59
C PHE A 56 -4.35 -26.44 -0.66
N VAL A 57 -3.35 -26.44 -1.55
CA VAL A 57 -3.32 -27.33 -2.71
C VAL A 57 -3.25 -28.81 -2.30
N LEU A 58 -2.44 -29.17 -1.31
CA LEU A 58 -2.32 -30.55 -0.82
C LEU A 58 -3.63 -31.06 -0.20
N LEU A 59 -4.26 -30.27 0.68
CA LEU A 59 -5.53 -30.58 1.32
C LEU A 59 -6.68 -30.66 0.31
N LEU A 60 -6.70 -29.77 -0.68
CA LEU A 60 -7.68 -29.82 -1.77
C LEU A 60 -7.51 -31.08 -2.62
N THR A 61 -6.26 -31.49 -2.87
CA THR A 61 -5.93 -32.74 -3.58
C THR A 61 -6.39 -33.95 -2.77
N ALA A 62 -6.12 -33.98 -1.46
CA ALA A 62 -6.59 -35.01 -0.54
C ALA A 62 -8.12 -35.13 -0.53
N CYS A 63 -8.80 -33.99 -0.40
CA CYS A 63 -10.25 -33.93 -0.44
C CYS A 63 -10.82 -34.48 -1.75
N SER A 64 -10.19 -34.14 -2.89
CA SER A 64 -10.60 -34.65 -4.19
C SER A 64 -10.42 -36.16 -4.30
N ILE A 65 -9.33 -36.70 -3.75
CA ILE A 65 -9.07 -38.15 -3.70
C ILE A 65 -10.16 -38.86 -2.86
N TYR A 66 -10.48 -38.37 -1.66
CA TYR A 66 -11.53 -38.96 -0.80
C TYR A 66 -12.93 -38.92 -1.44
N PHE A 67 -13.25 -37.87 -2.21
CA PHE A 67 -14.50 -37.83 -2.97
C PHE A 67 -14.55 -38.88 -4.09
N LEU A 68 -13.45 -39.07 -4.83
CA LEU A 68 -13.35 -40.10 -5.87
C LEU A 68 -13.45 -41.52 -5.30
N LEU A 69 -13.03 -41.69 -4.05
CA LEU A 69 -13.11 -42.91 -3.25
C LEU A 69 -14.53 -43.29 -2.81
N GLY A 70 -15.48 -42.35 -2.86
CA GLY A 70 -16.81 -42.51 -2.26
C GLY A 70 -16.83 -42.41 -0.73
N GLU A 71 -15.69 -42.09 -0.09
CA GLU A 71 -15.56 -41.83 1.34
C GLU A 71 -16.01 -40.40 1.66
N ASN A 72 -17.30 -40.16 1.39
CA ASN A 72 -17.89 -38.82 1.48
C ASN A 72 -17.78 -38.23 2.89
N ALA A 73 -17.82 -39.05 3.94
CA ALA A 73 -17.71 -38.58 5.32
C ALA A 73 -16.32 -37.96 5.59
N GLU A 74 -15.24 -38.60 5.13
CA GLU A 74 -13.87 -38.10 5.32
C GLU A 74 -13.60 -36.87 4.44
N ALA A 75 -14.05 -36.92 3.18
CA ALA A 75 -13.95 -35.80 2.24
C ALA A 75 -14.67 -34.54 2.77
N ILE A 76 -15.91 -34.69 3.25
CA ILE A 76 -16.71 -33.58 3.78
C ILE A 76 -16.09 -33.04 5.07
N THR A 77 -15.57 -33.90 5.95
CA THR A 77 -14.93 -33.46 7.20
C THR A 77 -13.66 -32.64 6.91
N LEU A 78 -12.83 -33.12 5.98
CA LEU A 78 -11.61 -32.42 5.56
C LEU A 78 -11.93 -31.09 4.87
N LEU A 79 -12.94 -31.08 3.99
CA LEU A 79 -13.39 -29.87 3.31
C LEU A 79 -13.94 -28.84 4.30
N ALA A 80 -14.74 -29.28 5.27
CA ALA A 80 -15.30 -28.41 6.30
C ALA A 80 -14.19 -27.77 7.15
N ALA A 81 -13.18 -28.55 7.56
CA ALA A 81 -12.02 -28.03 8.28
C ALA A 81 -11.25 -27.00 7.44
N LEU A 82 -11.00 -27.29 6.16
CA LEU A 82 -10.33 -26.37 5.23
C LEU A 82 -11.09 -25.05 5.07
N CYS A 83 -12.41 -25.12 4.85
CA CYS A 83 -13.26 -23.94 4.74
C CYS A 83 -13.30 -23.12 6.04
N PHE A 84 -13.28 -23.78 7.20
CA PHE A 84 -13.29 -23.12 8.49
C PHE A 84 -12.00 -22.32 8.73
N VAL A 85 -10.83 -22.93 8.49
CA VAL A 85 -9.52 -22.26 8.63
C VAL A 85 -9.41 -21.10 7.65
N ALA A 86 -9.74 -21.32 6.37
CA ALA A 86 -9.72 -20.25 5.36
C ALA A 86 -10.69 -19.10 5.70
N GLY A 87 -11.86 -19.42 6.26
CA GLY A 87 -12.84 -18.43 6.72
C GLY A 87 -12.31 -17.56 7.86
N ILE A 88 -11.62 -18.17 8.82
CA ILE A 88 -10.95 -17.45 9.92
C ILE A 88 -9.89 -16.50 9.36
N ASP A 89 -9.04 -16.95 8.44
CA ASP A 89 -7.98 -16.13 7.86
C ASP A 89 -8.54 -14.93 7.08
N VAL A 90 -9.56 -15.15 6.26
CA VAL A 90 -10.26 -14.09 5.53
C VAL A 90 -10.87 -13.07 6.51
N PHE A 91 -11.54 -13.55 7.56
CA PHE A 91 -12.16 -12.68 8.56
C PHE A 91 -11.13 -11.83 9.32
N GLN A 92 -10.00 -12.43 9.74
CA GLN A 92 -8.90 -11.73 10.40
C GLN A 92 -8.29 -10.65 9.49
N SER A 93 -8.10 -10.98 8.20
CA SER A 93 -7.57 -10.06 7.19
C SER A 93 -8.48 -8.83 7.01
N PHE A 94 -9.79 -9.03 6.90
CA PHE A 94 -10.75 -7.93 6.76
C PHE A 94 -10.77 -6.99 7.97
N ARG A 95 -10.71 -7.55 9.19
CA ARG A 95 -10.70 -6.75 10.42
C ARG A 95 -9.46 -5.87 10.50
N SER A 96 -8.29 -6.40 10.15
CA SER A 96 -7.02 -5.66 10.13
C SER A 96 -7.06 -4.48 9.14
N GLN A 97 -7.57 -4.71 7.92
CA GLN A 97 -7.68 -3.64 6.91
C GLN A 97 -8.66 -2.54 7.32
N LYS A 98 -9.76 -2.89 8.02
CA LYS A 98 -10.75 -1.91 8.50
C LYS A 98 -10.14 -0.95 9.53
N ALA A 99 -9.29 -1.44 10.43
CA ALA A 99 -8.58 -0.62 11.41
C ALA A 99 -7.64 0.40 10.74
N ILE A 100 -6.87 -0.04 9.74
CA ILE A 100 -5.96 0.84 8.98
C ILE A 100 -6.72 1.91 8.18
N LYS A 101 -7.86 1.55 7.58
CA LYS A 101 -8.74 2.51 6.87
C LYS A 101 -9.35 3.54 7.83
N ALA A 102 -9.79 3.14 9.02
CA ALA A 102 -10.34 4.05 10.02
C ALA A 102 -9.29 5.06 10.50
N LEU A 103 -8.06 4.62 10.74
CA LEU A 103 -6.95 5.50 11.12
C LEU A 103 -6.61 6.50 10.00
N SER A 104 -6.61 6.03 8.74
CA SER A 104 -6.32 6.90 7.58
C SER A 104 -7.40 7.97 7.35
N ALA A 105 -8.66 7.70 7.74
CA ALA A 105 -9.77 8.63 7.55
C ALA A 105 -9.73 9.85 8.49
N ILE A 106 -9.01 9.74 9.61
CA ILE A 106 -8.88 10.77 10.67
C ILE A 106 -7.85 11.85 10.28
N ILE A 107 -6.89 11.55 9.40
CA ILE A 107 -5.79 12.46 8.99
C ILE A 107 -6.14 13.21 7.69
N ARG A 108 -7.43 13.54 7.46
CA ARG A 108 -7.84 14.26 6.24
C ARG A 108 -7.51 15.74 6.36
N LYS A 109 -6.48 16.17 5.64
CA LYS A 109 -6.04 17.57 5.56
C LYS A 109 -7.04 18.40 4.71
N LYS A 110 -7.23 19.66 5.10
CA LYS A 110 -7.94 20.67 4.30
C LYS A 110 -6.90 21.56 3.61
N ALA A 111 -7.26 22.12 2.47
CA ALA A 111 -6.49 23.13 1.74
C ALA A 111 -7.39 24.33 1.43
N LEU A 112 -6.80 25.52 1.36
CA LEU A 112 -7.50 26.74 0.96
C LEU A 112 -7.38 26.92 -0.56
N VAL A 113 -8.51 27.10 -1.23
CA VAL A 113 -8.57 27.33 -2.69
C VAL A 113 -9.49 28.49 -3.02
N ILE A 114 -9.32 29.06 -4.21
CA ILE A 114 -10.26 30.03 -4.77
C ILE A 114 -11.18 29.30 -5.76
N ARG A 115 -12.49 29.34 -5.51
CA ARG A 115 -13.54 28.81 -6.39
C ARG A 115 -14.73 29.76 -6.39
N ASN A 116 -15.37 29.94 -7.55
CA ASN A 116 -16.45 30.93 -7.74
C ASN A 116 -16.08 32.36 -7.23
N GLY A 117 -14.80 32.72 -7.22
CA GLY A 117 -14.29 34.00 -6.70
C GLY A 117 -14.15 34.09 -5.18
N GLU A 118 -14.45 33.01 -4.45
CA GLU A 118 -14.40 32.97 -2.99
C GLU A 118 -13.30 32.04 -2.46
N ASN A 119 -12.74 32.39 -1.31
CA ASN A 119 -11.78 31.57 -0.59
C ASN A 119 -12.51 30.46 0.18
N VAL A 120 -12.32 29.20 -0.22
CA VAL A 120 -13.03 28.04 0.34
C VAL A 120 -12.03 27.00 0.83
N HIS A 121 -12.24 26.47 2.04
CA HIS A 121 -11.50 25.32 2.53
C HIS A 121 -12.12 24.01 2.01
N ILE A 122 -11.38 23.29 1.19
CA ILE A 122 -11.80 21.99 0.65
C ILE A 122 -10.91 20.87 1.20
N HIS A 123 -11.41 19.63 1.12
CA HIS A 123 -10.56 18.47 1.37
C HIS A 123 -9.49 18.37 0.28
N THR A 124 -8.25 18.04 0.67
CA THR A 124 -7.14 17.87 -0.28
C THR A 124 -7.44 16.85 -1.37
N ASP A 125 -8.28 15.85 -1.06
CA ASP A 125 -8.78 14.83 -1.98
C ASP A 125 -9.58 15.40 -3.18
N ASN A 126 -10.19 16.57 -3.01
CA ASN A 126 -11.10 17.20 -3.98
C ASN A 126 -10.42 18.28 -4.83
N ILE A 127 -9.10 18.44 -4.69
CA ILE A 127 -8.30 19.35 -5.51
C ILE A 127 -8.19 18.75 -6.92
N VAL A 128 -8.41 19.58 -7.94
CA VAL A 128 -8.30 19.21 -9.36
C VAL A 128 -7.31 20.12 -10.10
N PRO A 129 -6.75 19.69 -11.23
CA PRO A 129 -5.98 20.58 -12.10
C PRO A 129 -6.82 21.81 -12.50
N GLY A 130 -6.22 23.00 -12.44
CA GLY A 130 -6.88 24.27 -12.66
C GLY A 130 -7.39 24.97 -11.40
N ASP A 131 -7.47 24.30 -10.25
CA ASP A 131 -7.76 24.98 -8.98
C ASP A 131 -6.69 26.03 -8.68
N VAL A 132 -7.06 27.14 -8.04
CA VAL A 132 -6.11 28.12 -7.53
C VAL A 132 -5.92 27.88 -6.04
N LEU A 133 -4.77 27.32 -5.67
CA LEU A 133 -4.37 27.10 -4.29
C LEU A 133 -3.90 28.42 -3.67
N ILE A 134 -4.23 28.60 -2.40
CA ILE A 134 -3.58 29.59 -1.54
C ILE A 134 -2.69 28.80 -0.58
N CYS A 135 -1.39 29.04 -0.65
CA CYS A 135 -0.40 28.40 0.20
C CYS A 135 0.20 29.44 1.16
N ALA A 136 0.18 29.15 2.45
CA ALA A 136 0.74 30.01 3.48
C ALA A 136 1.86 29.32 4.28
N GLU A 137 2.64 30.11 5.00
CA GLU A 137 3.70 29.63 5.89
C GLU A 137 3.23 28.51 6.84
N GLY A 138 4.04 27.47 6.98
CA GLY A 138 3.76 26.31 7.81
C GLY A 138 2.86 25.25 7.17
N GLU A 139 2.30 25.53 5.98
CA GLU A 139 1.48 24.56 5.25
C GLU A 139 2.32 23.66 4.33
N VAL A 140 1.79 22.46 4.08
CA VAL A 140 2.35 21.53 3.10
C VAL A 140 1.58 21.65 1.81
N VAL A 141 2.29 21.82 0.69
CA VAL A 141 1.70 21.97 -0.64
C VAL A 141 0.94 20.68 -1.02
N PRO A 142 -0.39 20.76 -1.32
CA PRO A 142 -1.23 19.58 -1.47
C PRO A 142 -1.22 18.94 -2.88
N ALA A 143 -0.73 19.65 -3.90
CA ALA A 143 -0.69 19.21 -5.30
C ALA A 143 0.43 19.95 -6.06
N ASP A 144 0.83 19.46 -7.23
CA ASP A 144 1.80 20.18 -8.07
C ASP A 144 1.10 21.38 -8.73
N ALA A 145 1.71 22.56 -8.65
CA ALA A 145 1.12 23.81 -9.10
C ALA A 145 2.17 24.79 -9.64
N GLN A 146 1.71 25.78 -10.40
CA GLN A 146 2.53 26.87 -10.90
C GLN A 146 2.10 28.17 -10.22
N ILE A 147 3.06 28.92 -9.70
CA ILE A 147 2.80 30.16 -8.98
C ILE A 147 2.28 31.22 -9.94
N VAL A 148 1.14 31.81 -9.60
CA VAL A 148 0.53 32.95 -10.31
C VAL A 148 0.87 34.26 -9.59
N GLN A 149 0.91 34.22 -8.26
CA GLN A 149 1.27 35.37 -7.44
C GLN A 149 2.07 34.90 -6.22
N SER A 150 3.20 35.54 -5.92
CA SER A 150 4.03 35.24 -4.75
C SER A 150 4.34 36.49 -3.94
N ASN A 151 4.44 36.35 -2.62
CA ASN A 151 5.00 37.36 -1.74
C ASN A 151 5.94 36.72 -0.73
N ASP A 152 7.24 37.02 -0.86
CA ASP A 152 8.35 36.48 -0.04
C ASP A 152 8.27 34.96 0.18
N PHE A 153 7.88 34.25 -0.88
CA PHE A 153 7.50 32.85 -0.80
C PHE A 153 8.72 31.94 -0.93
N ALA A 154 8.96 31.11 0.09
CA ALA A 154 10.03 30.12 0.09
C ALA A 154 9.50 28.75 0.52
N VAL A 155 10.02 27.70 -0.12
CA VAL A 155 9.65 26.30 0.14
C VAL A 155 10.86 25.45 0.49
N ASN A 156 10.64 24.46 1.34
CA ASN A 156 11.60 23.41 1.62
C ASN A 156 11.26 22.19 0.77
N GLU A 157 12.18 21.85 -0.15
CA GLU A 157 12.04 20.75 -1.10
C GLU A 157 12.74 19.47 -0.64
N SER A 158 13.14 19.36 0.64
CA SER A 158 13.86 18.21 1.20
C SER A 158 13.17 16.86 0.98
N VAL A 159 11.84 16.84 0.87
CA VAL A 159 11.07 15.63 0.57
C VAL A 159 11.41 15.06 -0.81
N LEU A 160 11.85 15.90 -1.75
CA LEU A 160 12.13 15.56 -3.14
C LEU A 160 13.64 15.54 -3.42
N THR A 161 14.39 16.50 -2.90
CA THR A 161 15.83 16.67 -3.19
C THR A 161 16.74 16.10 -2.10
N GLY A 162 16.23 15.94 -0.87
CA GLY A 162 17.04 15.60 0.31
C GLY A 162 17.76 16.79 0.94
N GLU A 163 17.69 17.99 0.34
CA GLU A 163 18.36 19.19 0.84
C GLU A 163 17.39 20.01 1.69
N SER A 164 17.83 20.43 2.89
CA SER A 164 16.99 21.18 3.85
C SER A 164 16.97 22.70 3.62
N ALA A 165 17.75 23.20 2.65
CA ALA A 165 17.81 24.63 2.36
C ALA A 165 16.47 25.12 1.79
N ALA A 166 16.00 26.28 2.26
CA ALA A 166 14.82 26.92 1.73
C ALA A 166 15.13 27.50 0.35
N VAL A 167 14.24 27.26 -0.61
CA VAL A 167 14.33 27.74 -1.99
C VAL A 167 13.27 28.82 -2.17
N GLN A 168 13.70 30.04 -2.48
CA GLN A 168 12.79 31.12 -2.86
C GLN A 168 12.17 30.83 -4.22
N LYS A 169 10.87 31.11 -4.37
CA LYS A 169 10.12 30.92 -5.61
C LYS A 169 9.36 32.20 -5.96
N PHE A 170 9.28 32.46 -7.25
CA PHE A 170 8.65 33.64 -7.81
C PHE A 170 7.47 33.27 -8.71
N THR A 171 6.69 34.27 -9.13
CA THR A 171 5.63 34.07 -10.14
C THR A 171 6.18 33.36 -11.38
N GLY A 172 5.49 32.32 -11.83
CA GLY A 172 5.89 31.45 -12.94
C GLY A 172 6.61 30.17 -12.51
N ASP A 173 7.19 30.12 -11.31
CA ASP A 173 7.87 28.93 -10.81
C ASP A 173 6.90 27.81 -10.45
N LYS A 174 7.41 26.58 -10.43
CA LYS A 174 6.66 25.39 -10.01
C LYS A 174 6.84 25.14 -8.52
N ILE A 175 5.74 24.75 -7.87
CA ILE A 175 5.70 24.20 -6.52
C ILE A 175 5.18 22.76 -6.59
N LEU A 176 5.76 21.89 -5.77
CA LEU A 176 5.55 20.44 -5.87
C LEU A 176 4.81 19.91 -4.64
N GLN A 177 3.99 18.89 -4.83
CA GLN A 177 3.26 18.23 -3.76
C GLN A 177 4.22 17.74 -2.67
N GLY A 178 3.89 18.03 -1.40
CA GLY A 178 4.62 17.54 -0.23
C GLY A 178 5.75 18.45 0.25
N THR A 179 6.08 19.53 -0.48
CA THR A 179 7.02 20.55 0.02
C THR A 179 6.38 21.39 1.12
N LEU A 180 7.19 21.87 2.06
CA LEU A 180 6.74 22.70 3.18
C LEU A 180 6.97 24.18 2.84
N VAL A 181 5.96 25.01 3.01
CA VAL A 181 6.11 26.47 2.91
C VAL A 181 6.84 26.97 4.15
N VAL A 182 8.03 27.53 3.95
CA VAL A 182 8.91 28.02 5.02
C VAL A 182 8.60 29.46 5.38
N SER A 183 8.24 30.29 4.40
CA SER A 183 7.89 31.69 4.61
C SER A 183 7.00 32.21 3.49
N GLY A 184 6.28 33.29 3.80
CA GLY A 184 5.49 34.05 2.82
C GLY A 184 4.16 33.39 2.46
N TYR A 185 3.57 33.89 1.38
CA TYR A 185 2.34 33.33 0.82
C TYR A 185 2.34 33.35 -0.70
N CYS A 186 1.63 32.42 -1.33
CA CYS A 186 1.43 32.44 -2.77
C CYS A 186 0.03 31.97 -3.19
N LYS A 187 -0.39 32.42 -4.38
CA LYS A 187 -1.49 31.84 -5.14
C LYS A 187 -0.89 31.04 -6.29
N ALA A 188 -1.27 29.78 -6.43
CA ALA A 188 -0.72 28.89 -7.44
C ALA A 188 -1.81 28.08 -8.13
N MET A 189 -1.74 27.98 -9.46
CA MET A 189 -2.68 27.18 -10.25
C MET A 189 -2.22 25.73 -10.30
N VAL A 190 -3.08 24.80 -9.92
CA VAL A 190 -2.78 23.36 -9.90
C VAL A 190 -2.54 22.86 -11.33
N THR A 191 -1.40 22.22 -11.55
CA THR A 191 -1.02 21.63 -12.83
C THR A 191 -1.20 20.12 -12.84
N ALA A 192 -0.97 19.44 -11.71
CA ALA A 192 -1.15 18.01 -11.60
C ALA A 192 -1.59 17.57 -10.19
N THR A 193 -2.39 16.50 -10.14
CA THR A 193 -2.99 15.94 -8.91
C THR A 193 -2.88 14.43 -8.88
N GLY A 194 -2.91 13.85 -7.67
CA GLY A 194 -2.92 12.40 -7.48
C GLY A 194 -1.75 11.72 -8.18
N LYS A 195 -2.05 10.74 -9.04
CA LYS A 195 -1.07 9.93 -9.77
C LYS A 195 -0.13 10.74 -10.68
N ASP A 196 -0.59 11.88 -11.18
CA ASP A 196 0.14 12.67 -12.18
C ASP A 196 1.13 13.66 -11.53
N THR A 197 1.19 13.70 -10.19
CA THR A 197 2.16 14.52 -9.45
C THR A 197 3.58 13.96 -9.54
N THR A 198 4.57 14.85 -9.46
CA THR A 198 6.00 14.51 -9.47
C THR A 198 6.34 13.56 -8.34
N LEU A 199 5.82 13.81 -7.13
CA LEU A 199 6.03 12.94 -5.98
C LEU A 199 5.43 11.55 -6.19
N SER A 200 4.27 11.45 -6.84
CA SER A 200 3.66 10.16 -7.18
C SER A 200 4.46 9.42 -8.26
N GLY A 201 4.97 10.12 -9.28
CA GLY A 201 5.87 9.53 -10.26
C GLY A 201 7.14 8.95 -9.65
N ILE A 202 7.79 9.68 -8.72
CA ILE A 202 8.94 9.18 -7.95
C ILE A 202 8.51 7.96 -7.12
N SER A 203 7.38 8.04 -6.41
CA SER A 203 6.87 6.91 -5.62
C SER A 203 6.54 5.70 -6.49
N GLU A 204 6.05 5.89 -7.71
CA GLU A 204 5.75 4.80 -8.64
C GLU A 204 7.03 4.11 -9.08
N LEU A 205 8.05 4.87 -9.53
CA LEU A 205 9.37 4.36 -9.90
C LEU A 205 10.03 3.57 -8.75
N VAL A 206 9.91 4.07 -7.51
CA VAL A 206 10.39 3.35 -6.33
C VAL A 206 9.55 2.09 -6.07
N SER A 207 8.22 2.17 -6.20
CA SER A 207 7.31 1.05 -5.94
C SER A 207 7.30 -0.05 -7.02
N THR A 208 7.76 0.26 -8.24
CA THR A 208 8.02 -0.74 -9.29
C THR A 208 9.20 -1.63 -8.94
N THR A 209 10.04 -1.22 -7.99
CA THR A 209 10.94 -2.14 -7.27
C THR A 209 10.07 -3.00 -6.37
N GLY A 210 9.70 -4.19 -6.85
CA GLY A 210 8.76 -5.09 -6.17
C GLY A 210 9.08 -5.31 -4.69
N LYS A 211 8.06 -5.68 -3.90
CA LYS A 211 8.26 -6.11 -2.51
C LYS A 211 9.20 -7.32 -2.49
N GLU A 212 10.49 -7.07 -2.27
CA GLU A 212 11.47 -8.13 -2.10
C GLU A 212 11.16 -8.90 -0.81
N LYS A 213 11.17 -10.24 -0.90
CA LYS A 213 11.08 -11.11 0.27
C LYS A 213 12.26 -10.82 1.20
N THR A 214 12.02 -10.84 2.50
CA THR A 214 13.09 -10.62 3.47
C THR A 214 14.11 -11.77 3.45
N PRO A 215 15.38 -11.54 3.83
CA PRO A 215 16.38 -12.60 3.90
C PRO A 215 15.92 -13.83 4.70
N LEU A 216 15.20 -13.65 5.80
CA LEU A 216 14.68 -14.72 6.63
C LEU A 216 13.45 -15.38 5.98
N GLN A 217 12.57 -14.63 5.30
CA GLN A 217 11.53 -15.23 4.45
C GLN A 217 12.13 -16.10 3.33
N LEU A 218 13.25 -15.69 2.74
CA LEU A 218 13.95 -16.50 1.74
C LEU A 218 14.55 -17.77 2.35
N LYS A 219 15.15 -17.69 3.54
CA LYS A 219 15.68 -18.85 4.27
C LYS A 219 14.56 -19.82 4.68
N VAL A 220 13.48 -19.31 5.27
CA VAL A 220 12.29 -20.09 5.63
C VAL A 220 11.67 -20.71 4.37
N GLY A 221 11.56 -19.96 3.28
CA GLY A 221 11.05 -20.49 2.02
C GLY A 221 11.91 -21.63 1.44
N LYS A 222 13.24 -21.54 1.54
CA LYS A 222 14.16 -22.65 1.18
C LYS A 222 13.97 -23.86 2.10
N PHE A 223 13.82 -23.62 3.40
CA PHE A 223 13.56 -24.67 4.39
C PHE A 223 12.24 -25.41 4.13
N VAL A 224 11.14 -24.67 3.95
CA VAL A 224 9.82 -25.23 3.61
C VAL A 224 9.90 -26.02 2.30
N ARG A 225 10.57 -25.48 1.27
CA ARG A 225 10.75 -26.20 0.00
C ARG A 225 11.52 -27.52 0.17
N ALA A 226 12.56 -27.55 1.01
CA ALA A 226 13.27 -28.78 1.32
C ALA A 226 12.37 -29.80 2.03
N MET A 227 11.54 -29.37 2.98
CA MET A 227 10.58 -30.22 3.67
C MET A 227 9.48 -30.75 2.74
N VAL A 228 9.00 -29.96 1.79
CA VAL A 228 8.07 -30.44 0.74
C VAL A 228 8.72 -31.55 -0.09
N ILE A 229 10.00 -31.40 -0.46
CA ILE A 229 10.73 -32.43 -1.23
C ILE A 229 10.88 -33.71 -0.39
N TRP A 230 11.29 -33.60 0.87
CA TRP A 230 11.41 -34.75 1.76
C TRP A 230 10.06 -35.41 2.05
N GLY A 231 9.00 -34.63 2.25
CA GLY A 231 7.63 -35.11 2.42
C GLY A 231 7.12 -35.83 1.17
N ALA A 232 7.41 -35.33 -0.03
CA ALA A 232 7.08 -36.00 -1.28
C ALA A 232 7.84 -37.33 -1.45
N LEU A 233 9.12 -37.37 -1.07
CA LEU A 233 9.90 -38.62 -1.07
C LEU A 233 9.34 -39.64 -0.07
N ALA A 234 9.00 -39.21 1.15
CA ALA A 234 8.38 -40.05 2.16
C ALA A 234 7.01 -40.58 1.70
N PHE A 235 6.20 -39.72 1.09
CA PHE A 235 4.93 -40.09 0.45
C PHE A 235 5.13 -41.18 -0.60
N LEU A 236 6.05 -40.98 -1.55
CA LEU A 236 6.31 -41.94 -2.62
C LEU A 236 6.80 -43.27 -2.05
N PHE A 237 7.64 -43.23 -1.02
CA PHE A 237 8.17 -44.41 -0.34
C PHE A 237 7.04 -45.20 0.34
N VAL A 238 6.23 -44.55 1.18
CA VAL A 238 5.11 -45.20 1.89
C VAL A 238 4.10 -45.74 0.89
N TRP A 239 3.71 -44.94 -0.10
CA TRP A 239 2.75 -45.35 -1.13
C TRP A 239 3.24 -46.57 -1.93
N SER A 240 4.50 -46.55 -2.40
CA SER A 240 5.08 -47.66 -3.16
C SER A 240 5.23 -48.93 -2.33
N TYR A 241 5.67 -48.80 -1.07
CA TYR A 241 5.79 -49.93 -0.15
C TYR A 241 4.43 -50.59 0.13
N TYR A 242 3.41 -49.77 0.43
CA TYR A 242 2.07 -50.26 0.72
C TYR A 242 1.42 -50.91 -0.51
N TRP A 243 1.65 -50.34 -1.70
CA TRP A 243 1.18 -50.91 -2.95
C TRP A 243 1.81 -52.28 -3.21
N TRP A 244 3.13 -52.44 -2.99
CA TRP A 244 3.80 -53.73 -3.15
C TRP A 244 3.30 -54.78 -2.15
N GLN A 245 3.03 -54.40 -0.90
CA GLN A 245 2.60 -55.36 0.12
C GLN A 245 1.12 -55.76 0.03
N SER A 246 0.23 -54.79 -0.19
CA SER A 246 -1.22 -55.00 -0.09
C SER A 246 -1.93 -55.09 -1.45
N GLY A 247 -1.30 -54.63 -2.53
CA GLY A 247 -1.95 -54.44 -3.83
C GLY A 247 -2.97 -53.30 -3.86
N ASN A 248 -3.31 -52.71 -2.71
CA ASN A 248 -4.28 -51.64 -2.59
C ASN A 248 -3.60 -50.27 -2.77
N PHE A 249 -3.62 -49.79 -4.02
CA PHE A 249 -3.10 -48.47 -4.43
C PHE A 249 -3.63 -47.32 -3.57
N LEU A 250 -4.90 -47.43 -3.15
CA LEU A 250 -5.68 -46.33 -2.63
C LEU A 250 -5.41 -46.11 -1.14
N THR A 251 -5.40 -47.18 -0.35
CA THR A 251 -4.98 -47.12 1.07
C THR A 251 -3.53 -46.69 1.19
N GLY A 252 -2.65 -47.14 0.27
CA GLY A 252 -1.27 -46.66 0.22
C GLY A 252 -1.17 -45.16 -0.07
N LEU A 253 -2.04 -44.64 -0.95
CA LEU A 253 -2.07 -43.23 -1.32
C LEU A 253 -2.48 -42.37 -0.12
N LEU A 254 -3.52 -42.80 0.62
CA LEU A 254 -3.98 -42.13 1.83
C LEU A 254 -2.91 -42.12 2.92
N HIS A 255 -2.28 -43.27 3.21
CA HIS A 255 -1.19 -43.35 4.19
C HIS A 255 0.02 -42.50 3.79
N GLY A 256 0.39 -42.51 2.50
CA GLY A 256 1.44 -41.64 1.98
C GLY A 256 1.09 -40.17 2.20
N LEU A 257 -0.17 -39.79 1.94
CA LEU A 257 -0.64 -38.41 2.07
C LEU A 257 -0.66 -37.96 3.53
N THR A 258 -1.12 -38.82 4.45
CA THR A 258 -1.03 -38.59 5.90
C THR A 258 0.43 -38.36 6.33
N MET A 259 1.36 -39.15 5.79
CA MET A 259 2.80 -38.98 6.04
C MET A 259 3.32 -37.64 5.51
N ALA A 260 2.95 -37.26 4.27
CA ALA A 260 3.34 -35.97 3.69
C ALA A 260 2.81 -34.78 4.49
N MET A 261 1.53 -34.84 4.92
CA MET A 261 0.93 -33.81 5.76
C MET A 261 1.66 -33.67 7.10
N SER A 262 2.07 -34.78 7.72
CA SER A 262 2.81 -34.76 8.99
C SER A 262 4.21 -34.14 8.91
N VAL A 263 4.80 -34.02 7.70
CA VAL A 263 6.17 -33.51 7.50
C VAL A 263 6.18 -32.00 7.20
N LEU A 264 5.06 -31.42 6.79
CA LEU A 264 4.99 -30.00 6.43
C LEU A 264 5.02 -29.10 7.68
N PRO A 265 5.99 -28.18 7.81
CA PRO A 265 6.12 -27.34 9.00
C PRO A 265 5.40 -26.00 8.80
N GLU A 266 4.10 -25.99 9.02
CA GLU A 266 3.26 -24.79 8.85
C GLU A 266 3.29 -23.84 10.03
N GLU A 267 3.66 -24.35 11.19
CA GLU A 267 3.83 -23.58 12.39
C GLU A 267 4.96 -22.56 12.21
N ILE A 268 5.96 -22.86 11.37
CA ILE A 268 7.13 -22.00 11.16
C ILE A 268 6.78 -20.70 10.41
N PRO A 269 6.12 -20.73 9.23
CA PRO A 269 5.64 -19.50 8.58
C PRO A 269 4.74 -18.64 9.47
N VAL A 270 3.82 -19.26 10.21
CA VAL A 270 2.87 -18.56 11.11
C VAL A 270 3.60 -17.93 12.29
N ALA A 271 4.48 -18.69 12.96
CA ALA A 271 5.29 -18.19 14.06
C ALA A 271 6.19 -17.03 13.59
N PHE A 272 6.79 -17.14 12.40
CA PHE A 272 7.62 -16.09 11.84
C PHE A 272 6.84 -14.79 11.59
N SER A 273 5.65 -14.87 10.98
CA SER A 273 4.77 -13.70 10.80
C SER A 273 4.42 -13.05 12.14
N THR A 274 4.12 -13.87 13.14
CA THR A 274 3.80 -13.42 14.50
C THR A 274 4.99 -12.73 15.16
N PHE A 275 6.20 -13.29 15.07
CA PHE A 275 7.40 -12.68 15.62
C PHE A 275 7.74 -11.35 14.95
N MET A 276 7.55 -11.24 13.63
CA MET A 276 7.74 -9.98 12.91
C MET A 276 6.73 -8.91 13.34
N ALA A 277 5.46 -9.29 13.52
CA ALA A 277 4.43 -8.39 14.03
C ALA A 277 4.73 -7.95 15.48
N LEU A 278 5.16 -8.86 16.35
CA LEU A 278 5.51 -8.57 17.73
C LEU A 278 6.77 -7.69 17.82
N GLY A 279 7.75 -7.91 16.94
CA GLY A 279 8.94 -7.07 16.80
C GLY A 279 8.59 -5.65 16.38
N ALA A 280 7.71 -5.48 15.38
CA ALA A 280 7.18 -4.18 15.00
C ALA A 280 6.43 -3.49 16.14
N TYR A 281 5.65 -4.24 16.92
CA TYR A 281 4.94 -3.71 18.09
C TYR A 281 5.89 -3.25 19.21
N ARG A 282 6.95 -4.02 19.49
CA ARG A 282 7.99 -3.63 20.46
C ARG A 282 8.74 -2.37 20.02
N LEU A 283 9.01 -2.22 18.72
CA LEU A 283 9.62 -1.00 18.18
C LEU A 283 8.68 0.20 18.32
N LEU A 284 7.37 -0.01 18.09
CA LEU A 284 6.37 1.03 18.27
C LEU A 284 6.31 1.52 19.73
N GLN A 285 6.41 0.63 20.70
CA GLN A 285 6.49 1.01 22.13
C GLN A 285 7.70 1.88 22.46
N LYS A 286 8.75 1.84 21.63
CA LYS A 286 9.95 2.70 21.74
C LYS A 286 9.88 3.95 20.83
N GLY A 287 8.72 4.24 20.25
CA GLY A 287 8.52 5.39 19.35
C GLY A 287 9.00 5.18 17.91
N ILE A 288 9.38 3.96 17.52
CA ILE A 288 9.89 3.63 16.19
C ILE A 288 8.79 2.98 15.35
N ILE A 289 8.41 3.61 14.24
CA ILE A 289 7.39 3.08 13.33
C ILE A 289 8.05 2.22 12.24
N ALA A 290 8.04 0.90 12.43
CA ALA A 290 8.49 -0.04 11.41
C ALA A 290 7.46 -0.13 10.27
N ARG A 291 7.75 0.51 9.13
CA ARG A 291 6.84 0.57 7.97
C ARG A 291 6.77 -0.73 7.15
N SER A 292 7.63 -1.71 7.42
CA SER A 292 7.57 -3.04 6.80
C SER A 292 8.23 -4.12 7.67
N PRO A 293 7.87 -5.41 7.50
CA PRO A 293 8.54 -6.54 8.18
C PRO A 293 10.04 -6.61 7.92
N ARG A 294 10.51 -6.17 6.74
CA ARG A 294 11.94 -6.11 6.40
C ARG A 294 12.74 -5.22 7.35
N VAL A 295 12.18 -4.07 7.74
CA VAL A 295 12.84 -3.13 8.67
C VAL A 295 13.07 -3.79 10.02
N VAL A 296 12.11 -4.58 10.49
CA VAL A 296 12.23 -5.32 11.77
C VAL A 296 13.36 -6.34 11.69
N GLU A 297 13.47 -7.07 10.58
CA GLU A 297 14.51 -8.09 10.39
C GLU A 297 15.90 -7.47 10.20
N THR A 298 16.04 -6.42 9.39
CA THR A 298 17.33 -5.77 9.14
C THR A 298 17.87 -5.06 10.38
N LEU A 299 17.01 -4.54 11.26
CA LEU A 299 17.46 -3.98 12.55
C LEU A 299 17.92 -5.05 13.54
N GLY A 300 17.49 -6.30 13.36
CA GLY A 300 17.88 -7.42 14.21
C GLY A 300 19.04 -8.25 13.68
N ALA A 301 19.46 -8.03 12.42
CA ALA A 301 20.58 -8.69 11.76
C ALA A 301 21.89 -7.96 12.06
#